data_AF-A0A965JUU9-F1
#
_entry.id   AF-A0A965JUU9-F1
#
_cell.length_a   1.000
_cell.length_b   1.000
_cell.length_c   1.000
_cell.angle_alpha   90.00
_cell.angle_beta   90.00
_cell.angle_gamma   90.00
#
_symmetry.space_group_name_H-M   'P 1'
#
loop_
_entity.id
_entity.type
_entity.pdbx_description
1 polymer ?
#
loop_
_entity_poly.entity_id
_entity_poly.type
_entity_poly.pdbx_seq_one_letter_code
_entity_poly.pdbx_strand_id
1 'polypeptide(L)'
;MSKAILLKSVIILAVLSVFHSVFWFFKTGQIEKQINSLISENSSYVSAGEISVSGFPLKQRVSIKDLKITLPNPAFSKYQIDIKNLIATSGIFSGDFSVTLNEQVSVLDTETNISGLLEFNKEPEIKALIAKDSIAKFSYKDSGHRVLDAEKNTIYAASTANFSFESTLEEGDKIKNKITVDLKDIEGFDILSVYKNSSEKKVIEGIKTGEIAIGNSTSAAAAPVDTKATPPITAPTTTATANNTVNPTPADIAKAATLTDSSAKNTKPEEKPEDMTAALNNNLVKSNFAMDVDYTLVPNQGEQQTQNDPTQIQESPVQYSRAIKVNSLEFSNPLYKISINGEFNLLQDDSLPSGAVTLKIEKVSNLVNHITAGLNQIADQKKIGTVAAVKAADLNSSNTAPTTTATTNTVATNVATPSATTNNSAPDASAASAAITPSAAVAVNEDSYQIFVRKFAAGLDPVVKEISAKNPLSKDDNSVFDIRREKNIEFLINETSVREILGKF
;
A
#
# COMPACT_ATOMS: atom_id res chain seq x y z
N MET A 1 -44.45 -42.23 -32.50
CA MET A 1 -43.63 -42.47 -31.29
C MET A 1 -44.37 -43.46 -30.41
N SER A 2 -43.79 -44.60 -30.02
CA SER A 2 -44.51 -45.56 -29.17
C SER A 2 -44.65 -44.99 -27.74
N LYS A 3 -45.76 -45.28 -27.05
CA LYS A 3 -45.98 -44.86 -25.65
C LYS A 3 -44.82 -45.26 -24.73
N ALA A 4 -44.17 -46.39 -25.03
CA ALA A 4 -42.99 -46.88 -24.31
C ALA A 4 -41.75 -46.00 -24.51
N ILE A 5 -41.51 -45.46 -25.71
CA ILE A 5 -40.40 -44.53 -25.98
C ILE A 5 -40.65 -43.21 -25.25
N LEU A 6 -41.89 -42.69 -25.29
CA LEU A 6 -42.26 -41.46 -24.59
C LEU A 6 -42.08 -41.58 -23.06
N LEU A 7 -42.54 -42.69 -22.48
CA LEU A 7 -42.38 -42.96 -21.04
C LEU A 7 -40.91 -43.06 -20.63
N LYS A 8 -40.08 -43.75 -21.42
CA LYS A 8 -38.63 -43.84 -21.19
C LYS A 8 -37.95 -42.47 -21.27
N SER A 9 -38.29 -41.64 -22.26
CA SER A 9 -37.76 -40.28 -22.38
C SER A 9 -38.14 -39.40 -21.19
N VAL A 10 -39.38 -39.50 -20.70
CA VAL A 10 -39.83 -38.74 -19.50
C VAL A 10 -39.06 -39.18 -18.26
N ILE A 11 -38.84 -40.48 -18.07
CA ILE A 11 -38.04 -40.99 -16.94
C ILE A 11 -36.60 -40.49 -17.01
N ILE A 12 -35.97 -40.54 -18.19
CA ILE A 12 -34.60 -40.04 -18.38
C ILE A 12 -34.51 -38.55 -18.06
N LEU A 13 -35.47 -37.74 -18.51
CA LEU A 13 -35.52 -36.31 -18.20
C LEU A 13 -35.70 -36.05 -16.70
N ALA A 14 -36.55 -36.82 -16.02
CA ALA A 14 -36.73 -36.71 -14.57
C ALA A 14 -35.43 -37.05 -13.81
N VAL A 15 -34.76 -38.13 -14.21
CA VAL A 15 -33.47 -38.53 -13.62
C VAL A 15 -32.39 -37.46 -13.87
N LEU A 16 -32.27 -36.94 -15.09
CA LEU A 16 -31.35 -35.85 -15.42
C LEU A 16 -31.66 -34.59 -14.62
N SER A 17 -32.94 -34.26 -14.40
CA SER A 17 -33.36 -33.12 -13.58
C SER A 17 -32.97 -33.28 -12.11
N VAL A 18 -33.10 -34.48 -11.54
CA VAL A 18 -32.67 -34.79 -10.16
C VAL A 18 -31.15 -34.71 -10.06
N PHE A 19 -30.41 -35.34 -10.97
CA PHE A 19 -28.95 -35.26 -11.00
C PHE A 19 -28.46 -33.82 -11.14
N HIS A 20 -29.06 -33.03 -12.02
CA HIS A 20 -28.76 -31.61 -12.19
C HIS A 20 -29.00 -30.81 -10.91
N SER A 21 -30.10 -31.10 -10.21
CA SER A 21 -30.43 -30.45 -8.93
C SER A 21 -29.42 -30.78 -7.84
N VAL A 22 -29.07 -32.07 -7.68
CA VAL A 22 -28.04 -32.52 -6.71
C VAL A 22 -26.69 -31.91 -7.02
N PHE A 23 -26.29 -31.91 -8.30
CA PHE A 23 -25.05 -31.28 -8.77
C PHE A 23 -25.03 -29.78 -8.45
N TRP A 24 -26.14 -29.07 -8.68
CA TRP A 24 -26.24 -27.65 -8.36
C TRP A 24 -26.07 -27.40 -6.86
N PHE A 25 -26.75 -28.15 -5.98
CA PHE A 25 -26.59 -27.99 -4.53
C PHE A 25 -25.16 -28.24 -4.07
N PHE A 26 -24.51 -29.28 -4.60
CA PHE A 26 -23.12 -29.58 -4.28
C PHE A 26 -22.18 -28.45 -4.71
N LYS A 27 -22.31 -27.95 -5.95
CA LYS A 27 -21.45 -26.88 -6.47
C LYS A 27 -21.66 -25.56 -5.75
N THR A 28 -22.91 -25.20 -5.43
CA THR A 28 -23.26 -24.03 -4.62
C THR A 28 -22.60 -24.10 -3.24
N GLY A 29 -22.71 -25.25 -2.55
CA GLY A 29 -22.08 -25.45 -1.24
C GLY A 29 -20.55 -25.40 -1.29
N GLN A 30 -19.93 -25.90 -2.36
CA GLN A 30 -18.48 -25.77 -2.55
C GLN A 30 -18.03 -24.32 -2.71
N ILE A 31 -18.70 -23.54 -3.58
CA ILE A 31 -18.36 -22.13 -3.81
C ILE A 31 -18.50 -21.33 -2.51
N GLU A 32 -19.60 -21.53 -1.78
CA GLU A 32 -19.82 -20.87 -0.50
C GLU A 32 -18.72 -21.22 0.51
N LYS A 33 -18.34 -22.50 0.62
CA LYS A 33 -17.25 -22.94 1.51
C LYS A 33 -15.90 -22.33 1.11
N GLN A 34 -15.60 -22.27 -0.19
CA GLN A 34 -14.35 -21.70 -0.70
C GLN A 34 -14.24 -20.20 -0.39
N ILE A 35 -15.31 -19.44 -0.62
CA ILE A 35 -15.34 -18.00 -0.31
C ILE A 35 -15.17 -17.77 1.20
N ASN A 36 -15.87 -18.55 2.03
CA ASN A 36 -15.73 -18.47 3.48
C ASN A 36 -14.31 -18.81 3.94
N SER A 37 -13.68 -19.85 3.37
CA SER A 37 -12.28 -20.20 3.67
C SER A 37 -11.36 -19.03 3.33
N LEU A 38 -11.46 -18.48 2.12
CA LEU A 38 -10.65 -17.36 1.65
C LEU A 38 -10.76 -16.14 2.57
N ILE A 39 -11.98 -15.77 2.97
CA ILE A 39 -12.21 -14.63 3.87
C ILE A 39 -11.65 -14.92 5.27
N SER A 40 -11.84 -16.13 5.77
CA SER A 40 -11.34 -16.51 7.10
C SER A 40 -9.81 -16.52 7.18
N GLU A 41 -9.15 -17.06 6.15
CA GLU A 41 -7.69 -17.12 6.02
C GLU A 41 -7.07 -15.73 5.86
N ASN A 42 -7.82 -14.77 5.28
CA ASN A 42 -7.37 -13.40 5.03
C ASN A 42 -8.11 -12.37 5.91
N SER A 43 -8.59 -12.78 7.09
CA SER A 43 -9.46 -11.97 7.95
C SER A 43 -8.85 -10.65 8.44
N SER A 44 -7.52 -10.50 8.38
CA SER A 44 -6.82 -9.23 8.65
C SER A 44 -7.01 -8.18 7.55
N TYR A 45 -7.40 -8.60 6.35
CA TYR A 45 -7.46 -7.76 5.14
C TYR A 45 -8.83 -7.79 4.47
N VAL A 46 -9.62 -8.84 4.68
CA VAL A 46 -10.94 -9.00 4.06
C VAL A 46 -11.93 -9.46 5.12
N SER A 47 -13.10 -8.84 5.16
CA SER A 47 -14.24 -9.33 5.95
C SER A 47 -15.54 -9.16 5.17
N ALA A 48 -16.54 -9.98 5.47
CA ALA A 48 -17.87 -9.89 4.86
C ALA A 48 -18.95 -10.14 5.92
N GLY A 49 -20.11 -9.52 5.76
CA GLY A 49 -21.26 -9.71 6.65
C GLY A 49 -22.08 -10.95 6.27
N GLU A 50 -22.49 -11.04 5.01
CA GLU A 50 -23.32 -12.15 4.51
C GLU A 50 -22.78 -12.63 3.16
N ILE A 51 -22.66 -13.95 2.99
CA ILE A 51 -22.32 -14.60 1.71
C ILE A 51 -23.46 -15.54 1.36
N SER A 52 -23.99 -15.42 0.15
CA SER A 52 -25.02 -16.32 -0.34
C SER A 52 -24.75 -16.72 -1.79
N VAL A 53 -25.11 -17.96 -2.14
CA VAL A 53 -24.97 -18.50 -3.49
C VAL A 53 -26.33 -18.96 -3.99
N SER A 54 -26.74 -18.47 -5.17
CA SER A 54 -28.07 -18.68 -5.77
C SER A 54 -27.98 -18.83 -7.30
N GLY A 55 -29.11 -18.89 -8.02
CA GLY A 55 -29.16 -18.85 -9.49
C GLY A 55 -29.62 -20.14 -10.21
N PHE A 56 -30.17 -21.12 -9.47
CA PHE A 56 -30.75 -22.33 -10.06
C PHE A 56 -31.74 -22.03 -11.20
N PRO A 57 -31.77 -22.84 -12.30
CA PRO A 57 -30.90 -23.99 -12.58
C PRO A 57 -29.69 -23.69 -13.47
N LEU A 58 -29.60 -22.49 -14.06
CA LEU A 58 -28.67 -22.23 -15.18
C LEU A 58 -27.51 -21.30 -14.83
N LYS A 59 -27.62 -20.56 -13.72
CA LYS A 59 -26.64 -19.55 -13.33
C LYS A 59 -26.11 -19.82 -11.94
N GLN A 60 -24.94 -19.25 -11.68
CA GLN A 60 -24.36 -19.12 -10.36
C GLN A 60 -24.34 -17.64 -10.05
N ARG A 61 -24.94 -17.26 -8.94
CA ARG A 61 -24.99 -15.89 -8.46
C ARG A 61 -24.49 -15.90 -7.03
N VAL A 62 -23.30 -15.37 -6.81
CA VAL A 62 -22.72 -15.13 -5.49
C VAL A 62 -23.07 -13.70 -5.09
N SER A 63 -23.65 -13.53 -3.91
CA SER A 63 -23.90 -12.21 -3.31
C SER A 63 -23.06 -12.11 -2.05
N ILE A 64 -22.28 -11.03 -1.93
CA ILE A 64 -21.50 -10.71 -0.74
C ILE A 64 -21.95 -9.36 -0.24
N LYS A 65 -22.43 -9.28 1.00
CA LYS A 65 -22.86 -8.04 1.64
C LYS A 65 -21.84 -7.56 2.66
N ASP A 66 -21.72 -6.24 2.77
CA ASP A 66 -20.80 -5.54 3.68
C ASP A 66 -19.37 -6.09 3.57
N LEU A 67 -18.87 -6.22 2.34
CA LEU A 67 -17.50 -6.62 2.06
C LEU A 67 -16.56 -5.45 2.37
N LYS A 68 -15.58 -5.69 3.24
CA LYS A 68 -14.56 -4.73 3.62
C LYS A 68 -13.20 -5.23 3.19
N ILE A 69 -12.41 -4.38 2.55
CA ILE A 69 -11.08 -4.72 2.02
C ILE A 69 -10.09 -3.68 2.50
N THR A 70 -8.99 -4.14 3.09
CA THR A 70 -7.84 -3.34 3.48
C THR A 70 -6.61 -3.86 2.74
N LEU A 71 -5.84 -2.95 2.15
CA LEU A 71 -4.64 -3.34 1.41
C LEU A 71 -3.52 -3.78 2.37
N PRO A 72 -2.86 -4.93 2.13
CA PRO A 72 -1.76 -5.42 2.96
C PRO A 72 -0.44 -4.67 2.68
N ASN A 73 -0.49 -3.34 2.69
CA ASN A 73 0.67 -2.47 2.45
C ASN A 73 0.65 -1.32 3.46
N PRO A 74 1.74 -1.08 4.22
CA PRO A 74 1.80 0.01 5.19
C PRO A 74 1.43 1.40 4.64
N ALA A 75 1.73 1.67 3.36
CA ALA A 75 1.41 2.94 2.71
C ALA A 75 -0.11 3.13 2.47
N PHE A 76 -0.88 2.05 2.51
CA PHE A 76 -2.30 2.04 2.17
C PHE A 76 -3.18 1.31 3.19
N SER A 77 -2.61 0.71 4.23
CA SER A 77 -3.33 -0.11 5.20
C SER A 77 -4.30 0.68 6.08
N LYS A 78 -4.17 2.01 6.10
CA LYS A 78 -5.14 2.89 6.75
C LYS A 78 -6.42 3.09 5.92
N TYR A 79 -6.42 2.73 4.64
CA TYR A 79 -7.58 2.86 3.79
C TYR A 79 -8.33 1.54 3.74
N GLN A 80 -9.60 1.56 4.11
CA GLN A 80 -10.53 0.44 4.01
C GLN A 80 -11.58 0.75 2.95
N ILE A 81 -11.78 -0.15 2.00
CA ILE A 81 -12.83 -0.06 0.99
C ILE A 81 -14.03 -0.86 1.50
N ASP A 82 -15.16 -0.20 1.64
CA ASP A 82 -16.43 -0.79 2.05
C ASP A 82 -17.35 -0.92 0.84
N ILE A 83 -17.73 -2.15 0.50
CA ILE A 83 -18.64 -2.49 -0.60
C ILE A 83 -19.92 -3.06 0.03
N LYS A 84 -21.02 -2.32 -0.09
CA LYS A 84 -22.29 -2.74 0.53
C LYS A 84 -22.87 -4.01 -0.06
N ASN A 85 -22.84 -4.14 -1.38
CA ASN A 85 -23.41 -5.30 -2.05
C ASN A 85 -22.65 -5.60 -3.35
N LEU A 86 -21.92 -6.72 -3.33
CA LEU A 86 -21.19 -7.25 -4.48
C LEU A 86 -21.93 -8.48 -5.01
N ILE A 87 -22.16 -8.51 -6.32
CA ILE A 87 -22.83 -9.64 -6.98
C ILE A 87 -21.94 -10.18 -8.10
N ALA A 88 -21.49 -11.42 -7.96
CA ALA A 88 -20.75 -12.13 -9.00
C ALA A 88 -21.67 -13.14 -9.70
N THR A 89 -21.69 -13.13 -11.03
CA THR A 89 -22.53 -14.02 -11.84
C THR A 89 -21.73 -14.82 -12.86
N SER A 90 -22.00 -16.12 -12.95
CA SER A 90 -21.40 -17.04 -13.93
C SER A 90 -22.45 -18.03 -14.46
N GLY A 91 -22.16 -18.67 -15.59
CA GLY A 91 -22.91 -19.86 -16.03
C GLY A 91 -22.56 -21.06 -15.13
N ILE A 92 -23.48 -22.01 -14.95
CA ILE A 92 -23.25 -23.15 -14.05
C ILE A 92 -22.02 -24.01 -14.41
N PHE A 93 -21.57 -23.98 -15.66
CA PHE A 93 -20.37 -24.70 -16.13
C PHE A 93 -19.17 -23.78 -16.39
N SER A 94 -19.31 -22.47 -16.20
CA SER A 94 -18.23 -21.51 -16.45
C SER A 94 -17.51 -21.15 -15.15
N GLY A 95 -16.19 -20.94 -15.26
CA GLY A 95 -15.38 -20.30 -14.22
C GLY A 95 -15.32 -18.78 -14.36
N ASP A 96 -15.91 -18.22 -15.43
CA ASP A 96 -15.92 -16.77 -15.72
C ASP A 96 -17.06 -16.08 -14.97
N PHE A 97 -16.70 -15.29 -13.96
CA PHE A 97 -17.60 -14.44 -13.21
C PHE A 97 -17.56 -13.01 -13.74
N SER A 98 -18.74 -12.44 -13.98
CA SER A 98 -18.95 -11.00 -14.12
C SER A 98 -19.44 -10.45 -12.79
N VAL A 99 -18.78 -9.42 -12.28
CA VAL A 99 -19.08 -8.83 -10.98
C VAL A 99 -19.73 -7.46 -11.16
N THR A 100 -20.78 -7.20 -10.39
CA THR A 100 -21.46 -5.90 -10.30
C THR A 100 -21.45 -5.39 -8.87
N LEU A 101 -21.36 -4.07 -8.72
CA LEU A 101 -21.42 -3.37 -7.44
C LEU A 101 -22.83 -2.76 -7.34
N ASN A 102 -23.73 -3.41 -6.61
CA ASN A 102 -25.16 -3.11 -6.65
C ASN A 102 -25.60 -2.00 -5.70
N GLU A 103 -24.68 -1.47 -4.91
CA GLU A 103 -24.93 -0.43 -3.90
C GLU A 103 -23.66 0.45 -3.74
N GLN A 104 -23.76 1.43 -2.85
CA GLN A 104 -22.71 2.40 -2.58
C GLN A 104 -21.39 1.74 -2.17
N VAL A 105 -20.28 2.28 -2.69
CA VAL A 105 -18.92 1.97 -2.25
C VAL A 105 -18.37 3.18 -1.51
N SER A 106 -17.68 2.96 -0.40
CA SER A 106 -17.01 4.03 0.35
C SER A 106 -15.58 3.66 0.68
N VAL A 107 -14.75 4.68 0.89
CA VAL A 107 -13.36 4.55 1.33
C VAL A 107 -13.24 5.20 2.71
N LEU A 108 -12.87 4.43 3.71
CA LEU A 108 -12.65 4.89 5.08
C LEU A 108 -11.16 5.03 5.35
N ASP A 109 -10.72 6.21 5.80
CA ASP A 109 -9.41 6.36 6.46
C ASP A 109 -9.58 5.99 7.94
N THR A 110 -9.02 4.85 8.34
CA THR A 110 -9.18 4.27 9.68
C THR A 110 -8.46 5.05 10.78
N GLU A 111 -7.51 5.91 10.43
CA GLU A 111 -6.78 6.73 11.40
C GLU A 111 -7.55 7.99 11.76
N THR A 112 -8.14 8.63 10.75
CA THR A 112 -8.91 9.87 10.90
C THR A 112 -10.40 9.64 11.09
N ASN A 113 -10.90 8.43 10.81
CA ASN A 113 -12.32 8.07 10.70
C ASN A 113 -13.08 8.90 9.66
N ILE A 114 -12.38 9.47 8.68
CA ILE A 114 -13.00 10.19 7.56
C ILE A 114 -13.42 9.15 6.53
N SER A 115 -14.71 9.17 6.17
CA SER A 115 -15.26 8.34 5.10
C SER A 115 -15.48 9.18 3.86
N GLY A 116 -15.04 8.66 2.72
CA GLY A 116 -15.27 9.22 1.41
C GLY A 116 -16.22 8.35 0.59
N LEU A 117 -17.19 8.98 -0.06
CA LEU A 117 -18.08 8.32 -0.99
C LEU A 117 -17.40 8.10 -2.35
N LEU A 118 -17.35 6.87 -2.84
CA LEU A 118 -16.89 6.56 -4.19
C LEU A 118 -18.03 6.71 -5.21
N GLU A 119 -17.87 7.65 -6.14
CA GLU A 119 -18.74 7.83 -7.30
C GLU A 119 -18.01 7.43 -8.58
N PHE A 120 -18.62 6.53 -9.35
CA PHE A 120 -18.11 6.14 -10.67
C PHE A 120 -18.77 6.97 -11.77
N ASN A 121 -18.00 7.38 -12.78
CA ASN A 121 -18.55 8.00 -13.98
C ASN A 121 -19.47 7.03 -14.76
N LYS A 122 -19.11 5.76 -14.73
CA LYS A 122 -19.85 4.63 -15.30
C LYS A 122 -19.56 3.39 -14.46
N GLU A 123 -20.52 2.48 -14.35
CA GLU A 123 -20.32 1.19 -13.69
C GLU A 123 -19.02 0.50 -14.17
N PRO A 124 -18.15 0.07 -13.24
CA PRO A 124 -16.90 -0.58 -13.60
C PRO A 124 -17.15 -1.97 -14.20
N GLU A 125 -16.30 -2.37 -15.13
CA GLU A 125 -16.25 -3.73 -15.66
C GLU A 125 -15.31 -4.57 -14.79
N ILE A 126 -15.89 -5.54 -14.08
CA ILE A 126 -15.16 -6.42 -13.18
C ILE A 126 -15.38 -7.87 -13.61
N LYS A 127 -14.29 -8.57 -13.89
CA LYS A 127 -14.31 -9.99 -14.31
C LYS A 127 -13.31 -10.78 -13.50
N ALA A 128 -13.68 -12.02 -13.18
CA ALA A 128 -12.79 -12.98 -12.54
C ALA A 128 -12.94 -14.36 -13.19
N LEU A 129 -11.82 -15.04 -13.42
CA LEU A 129 -11.80 -16.44 -13.83
C LEU A 129 -11.30 -17.26 -12.64
N ILE A 130 -12.13 -18.18 -12.17
CA ILE A 130 -11.76 -19.17 -11.16
C ILE A 130 -11.40 -20.47 -11.85
N ALA A 131 -10.18 -20.96 -11.63
CA ALA A 131 -9.72 -22.24 -12.15
C ALA A 131 -8.96 -23.02 -11.07
N LYS A 132 -9.20 -24.34 -10.99
CA LYS A 132 -8.53 -25.24 -10.03
C LYS A 132 -8.49 -24.66 -8.60
N ASP A 133 -9.64 -24.20 -8.12
CA ASP A 133 -9.84 -23.65 -6.77
C ASP A 133 -9.09 -22.35 -6.44
N SER A 134 -8.60 -21.64 -7.45
CA SER A 134 -7.90 -20.35 -7.31
C SER A 134 -8.42 -19.30 -8.29
N ILE A 135 -8.17 -18.02 -8.01
CA ILE A 135 -8.37 -16.94 -8.99
C ILE A 135 -7.23 -17.05 -10.01
N ALA A 136 -7.55 -17.46 -11.23
CA ALA A 136 -6.59 -17.52 -12.33
C ALA A 136 -6.47 -16.18 -13.05
N LYS A 137 -7.58 -15.44 -13.20
CA LYS A 137 -7.56 -14.08 -13.76
C LYS A 137 -8.50 -13.18 -13.00
N PHE A 138 -8.11 -11.92 -12.85
CA PHE A 138 -8.98 -10.85 -12.38
C PHE A 138 -8.73 -9.62 -13.24
N SER A 139 -9.77 -8.92 -13.63
CA SER A 139 -9.67 -7.63 -14.31
C SER A 139 -10.71 -6.67 -13.76
N TYR A 140 -10.27 -5.48 -13.41
CA TYR A 140 -11.08 -4.34 -13.06
C TYR A 140 -10.77 -3.21 -14.04
N LYS A 141 -11.81 -2.60 -14.60
CA LYS A 141 -11.71 -1.45 -15.48
C LYS A 141 -12.83 -0.47 -15.20
N ASP A 142 -12.48 0.78 -14.91
CA ASP A 142 -13.45 1.87 -14.86
C ASP A 142 -13.16 2.97 -15.90
N SER A 143 -14.15 3.84 -16.11
CA SER A 143 -14.04 5.03 -16.96
C SER A 143 -13.94 6.31 -16.11
N GLY A 144 -13.28 6.18 -14.96
CA GLY A 144 -13.04 7.24 -14.00
C GLY A 144 -13.99 7.19 -12.81
N HIS A 145 -13.46 7.67 -11.68
CA HIS A 145 -14.15 7.71 -10.40
C HIS A 145 -13.64 8.88 -9.55
N ARG A 146 -14.44 9.24 -8.54
CA ARG A 146 -14.12 10.27 -7.56
C ARG A 146 -14.46 9.77 -6.16
N VAL A 147 -13.60 10.10 -5.20
CA VAL A 147 -13.88 9.94 -3.78
C VAL A 147 -14.22 11.32 -3.23
N LEU A 148 -15.44 11.44 -2.70
CA LEU A 148 -15.99 12.70 -2.20
C LEU A 148 -16.01 12.71 -0.67
N ASP A 149 -15.66 13.82 -0.04
CA ASP A 149 -15.86 14.02 1.41
C ASP A 149 -17.36 14.22 1.76
N ALA A 150 -17.65 14.45 3.05
CA ALA A 150 -19.00 14.70 3.54
C ALA A 150 -19.62 15.98 2.93
N GLU A 151 -18.79 16.96 2.60
CA GLU A 151 -19.14 18.22 1.95
C GLU A 151 -19.22 18.13 0.42
N LYS A 152 -18.98 16.95 -0.15
CA LYS A 152 -18.90 16.65 -1.60
C LYS A 152 -17.74 17.29 -2.34
N ASN A 153 -16.67 17.68 -1.65
CA ASN A 153 -15.41 18.01 -2.29
C ASN A 153 -14.69 16.75 -2.72
N THR A 154 -14.00 16.82 -3.86
CA THR A 154 -13.19 15.70 -4.35
C THR A 154 -11.91 15.59 -3.53
N ILE A 155 -11.74 14.47 -2.83
CA ILE A 155 -10.52 14.11 -2.10
C ILE A 155 -9.52 13.44 -3.05
N TYR A 156 -10.04 12.55 -3.90
CA TYR A 156 -9.27 11.78 -4.86
C TYR A 156 -10.09 11.60 -6.14
N ALA A 157 -9.44 11.63 -7.29
CA ALA A 157 -10.07 11.28 -8.55
C ALA A 157 -9.08 10.60 -9.48
N ALA A 158 -9.59 9.78 -10.39
CA ALA A 158 -8.85 9.26 -11.52
C ALA A 158 -9.75 9.29 -12.77
N SER A 159 -9.18 9.58 -13.94
CA SER A 159 -9.95 9.57 -15.20
C SER A 159 -10.18 8.16 -15.73
N THR A 160 -9.27 7.24 -15.43
CA THR A 160 -9.41 5.80 -15.67
C THR A 160 -8.59 5.02 -14.66
N ALA A 161 -9.08 3.84 -14.27
CA ALA A 161 -8.33 2.86 -13.54
C ALA A 161 -8.50 1.46 -14.16
N ASN A 162 -7.37 0.86 -14.51
CA ASN A 162 -7.28 -0.51 -14.96
C ASN A 162 -6.40 -1.29 -13.99
N PHE A 163 -6.90 -2.42 -13.50
CA PHE A 163 -6.14 -3.37 -12.72
C PHE A 163 -6.37 -4.75 -13.30
N SER A 164 -5.30 -5.53 -13.47
CA SER A 164 -5.42 -6.93 -13.85
C SER A 164 -4.40 -7.78 -13.12
N PHE A 165 -4.83 -9.00 -12.84
CA PHE A 165 -4.04 -10.06 -12.26
C PHE A 165 -4.23 -11.31 -13.12
N GLU A 166 -3.15 -11.99 -13.42
CA GLU A 166 -3.17 -13.28 -14.11
C GLU A 166 -2.20 -14.24 -13.43
N SER A 167 -2.69 -15.40 -13.03
CA SER A 167 -1.91 -16.51 -12.49
C SER A 167 -1.90 -17.67 -13.47
N THR A 168 -0.72 -18.17 -13.77
CA THR A 168 -0.50 -19.27 -14.72
C THR A 168 0.41 -20.31 -14.09
N LEU A 169 0.08 -21.58 -14.34
CA LEU A 169 0.94 -22.72 -14.04
C LEU A 169 1.70 -23.08 -15.31
N GLU A 170 3.00 -22.84 -15.31
CA GLU A 170 3.94 -23.16 -16.39
C GLU A 170 4.51 -24.59 -16.21
N GLU A 171 5.36 -25.01 -17.15
CA GLU A 171 6.05 -26.31 -17.09
C GLU A 171 6.92 -26.42 -15.83
N GLY A 172 6.95 -27.61 -15.21
CA GLY A 172 7.73 -27.87 -13.99
C GLY A 172 7.13 -27.29 -12.71
N ASP A 173 5.79 -27.17 -12.62
CA ASP A 173 5.04 -26.63 -11.48
C ASP A 173 5.41 -25.19 -11.09
N LYS A 174 5.99 -24.45 -12.04
CA LYS A 174 6.32 -23.03 -11.89
C LYS A 174 5.04 -22.21 -11.92
N ILE A 175 4.85 -21.34 -10.94
CA ILE A 175 3.69 -20.45 -10.86
C ILE A 175 4.15 -19.05 -11.24
N LYS A 176 3.55 -18.47 -12.29
CA LYS A 176 3.79 -17.08 -12.71
C LYS A 176 2.53 -16.25 -12.47
N ASN A 177 2.68 -15.21 -11.66
CA ASN A 177 1.65 -14.21 -11.39
C ASN A 177 2.05 -12.89 -12.04
N LYS A 178 1.19 -12.34 -12.88
CA LYS A 178 1.37 -11.04 -13.51
C LYS A 178 0.37 -10.06 -12.93
N ILE A 179 0.85 -8.90 -12.48
CA ILE A 179 0.02 -7.78 -12.02
C ILE A 179 0.25 -6.61 -12.97
N THR A 180 -0.82 -6.07 -13.53
CA THR A 180 -0.78 -4.86 -14.34
C THR A 180 -1.74 -3.82 -13.78
N VAL A 181 -1.26 -2.60 -13.58
CA VAL A 181 -2.04 -1.45 -13.12
C VAL A 181 -1.79 -0.28 -14.07
N ASP A 182 -2.85 0.42 -14.46
CA ASP A 182 -2.75 1.66 -15.22
C ASP A 182 -3.83 2.64 -14.75
N LEU A 183 -3.39 3.74 -14.14
CA LEU A 183 -4.20 4.80 -13.58
C LEU A 183 -3.84 6.11 -14.29
N LYS A 184 -4.85 6.83 -14.77
CA LYS A 184 -4.66 8.11 -15.48
C LYS A 184 -5.29 9.28 -14.73
N ASP A 185 -4.65 10.44 -14.89
CA ASP A 185 -5.09 11.74 -14.37
C ASP A 185 -5.50 11.70 -12.88
N ILE A 186 -4.65 11.09 -12.06
CA ILE A 186 -4.83 10.99 -10.62
C ILE A 186 -4.74 12.39 -9.99
N GLU A 187 -5.78 12.77 -9.28
CA GLU A 187 -5.86 13.97 -8.45
C GLU A 187 -5.86 13.58 -6.96
N GLY A 188 -5.23 14.37 -6.11
CA GLY A 188 -5.21 14.14 -4.65
C GLY A 188 -4.19 13.12 -4.15
N PHE A 189 -3.32 12.60 -5.02
CA PHE A 189 -2.23 11.70 -4.65
C PHE A 189 -0.90 12.13 -5.28
N ASP A 190 0.15 12.18 -4.47
CA ASP A 190 1.50 12.57 -4.88
C ASP A 190 2.55 11.74 -4.11
N ILE A 191 3.81 11.79 -4.54
CA ILE A 191 4.93 11.09 -3.91
C ILE A 191 5.12 11.45 -2.44
N LEU A 192 4.77 12.68 -2.03
CA LEU A 192 4.82 13.06 -0.62
C LEU A 192 3.77 12.33 0.23
N SER A 193 2.61 11.97 -0.36
CA SER A 193 1.59 11.16 0.30
C SER A 193 2.14 9.76 0.63
N VAL A 194 3.02 9.20 -0.21
CA VAL A 194 3.69 7.92 0.06
C VAL A 194 4.58 8.04 1.29
N TYR A 195 5.38 9.10 1.42
CA TYR A 195 6.22 9.33 2.59
C TYR A 195 5.38 9.43 3.89
N LYS A 196 4.35 10.28 3.88
CA LYS A 196 3.45 10.48 5.03
C LYS A 196 2.80 9.17 5.48
N ASN A 197 2.30 8.38 4.53
CA ASN A 197 1.57 7.16 4.87
C ASN A 197 2.48 5.97 5.22
N SER A 198 3.67 5.88 4.64
CA SER A 198 4.52 4.67 4.78
C SER A 198 5.64 4.79 5.81
N SER A 199 6.22 5.98 5.93
CA SER A 199 7.57 6.16 6.50
C SER A 199 7.57 7.14 7.67
N GLU A 200 6.76 8.19 7.63
CA GLU A 200 6.73 9.24 8.67
C GLU A 200 6.58 8.67 10.08
N LYS A 201 5.61 7.78 10.31
CA LYS A 201 5.41 7.15 11.63
C LYS A 201 6.63 6.36 12.09
N LYS A 202 7.25 5.59 11.20
CA LYS A 202 8.46 4.80 11.50
C LYS A 202 9.66 5.70 11.80
N VAL A 203 9.80 6.80 11.06
CA VAL A 203 10.85 7.79 11.33
C VAL A 203 10.64 8.43 12.70
N ILE A 204 9.42 8.85 13.03
CA ILE A 204 9.08 9.41 14.35
C ILE A 204 9.36 8.40 15.46
N GLU A 205 8.97 7.13 15.29
CA GLU A 205 9.23 6.06 16.25
C GLU A 205 10.74 5.77 16.37
N GLY A 206 11.48 5.73 15.27
CA GLY A 206 12.93 5.56 15.26
C GLY A 206 13.68 6.68 15.98
N ILE A 207 13.23 7.94 15.82
CA ILE A 207 13.78 9.08 16.57
C ILE A 207 13.46 8.94 18.06
N LYS A 208 12.23 8.57 18.42
CA LYS A 208 11.81 8.41 19.83
C LYS A 208 12.53 7.26 20.54
N THR A 209 12.79 6.18 19.84
CA THR A 209 13.47 4.98 20.36
C THR A 209 14.99 5.11 20.34
N GLY A 210 15.52 6.12 19.64
CA GLY A 210 16.97 6.33 19.48
C GLY A 210 17.61 5.47 18.39
N GLU A 211 16.82 4.71 17.62
CA GLU A 211 17.29 4.01 16.42
C GLU A 211 17.77 5.00 15.33
N ILE A 212 17.18 6.19 15.29
CA ILE A 212 17.60 7.31 14.44
C ILE A 212 18.19 8.41 15.33
N ALA A 213 19.50 8.59 15.24
CA ALA A 213 20.20 9.69 15.90
C ALA A 213 20.31 10.91 14.98
N ILE A 214 19.90 12.08 15.47
CA ILE A 214 20.03 13.34 14.74
C ILE A 214 21.32 14.03 15.22
N GLY A 215 22.36 14.05 14.39
CA GLY A 215 23.63 14.66 14.77
C GLY A 215 23.48 16.16 15.07
N ASN A 216 23.84 16.62 16.26
CA ASN A 216 23.86 18.05 16.56
C ASN A 216 24.94 18.74 15.73
N SER A 217 24.58 19.83 15.04
CA SER A 217 25.52 20.74 14.39
C SER A 217 26.25 21.57 15.46
N THR A 218 27.13 20.92 16.20
CA THR A 218 28.25 21.53 16.92
C THR A 218 29.47 20.66 16.66
N SER A 219 30.18 20.95 15.58
CA SER A 219 31.53 20.43 15.38
C SER A 219 32.44 21.04 16.44
N ALA A 220 32.51 20.40 17.60
CA ALA A 220 33.59 20.55 18.56
C ALA A 220 34.35 19.23 18.61
N ALA A 221 35.59 19.30 18.13
CA ALA A 221 36.75 18.45 18.40
C ALA A 221 36.55 16.93 18.56
N ALA A 222 37.15 16.19 17.63
CA ALA A 222 37.40 14.77 17.73
C ALA A 222 37.99 14.37 19.10
N ALA A 223 37.39 13.33 19.71
CA ALA A 223 38.04 12.52 20.74
C ALA A 223 38.36 11.14 20.14
N PRO A 224 39.50 10.53 20.50
CA PRO A 224 40.07 9.41 19.78
C PRO A 224 39.31 8.10 20.05
N VAL A 225 39.08 7.32 18.99
CA VAL A 225 38.63 5.93 19.12
C VAL A 225 39.82 5.07 19.49
N ASP A 226 39.70 4.44 20.65
CA ASP A 226 40.66 3.50 21.23
C ASP A 226 40.65 2.19 20.42
N THR A 227 41.64 2.00 19.54
CA THR A 227 41.81 0.77 18.77
C THR A 227 42.51 -0.29 19.62
N LYS A 228 41.75 -1.23 20.18
CA LYS A 228 42.29 -2.50 20.67
C LYS A 228 42.34 -3.52 19.53
N ALA A 229 43.53 -3.73 19.00
CA ALA A 229 43.84 -4.70 17.94
C ALA A 229 43.53 -6.14 18.38
N THR A 230 42.97 -6.93 17.45
CA THR A 230 42.90 -8.40 17.52
C THR A 230 43.69 -8.96 16.33
N PRO A 231 44.55 -9.99 16.52
CA PRO A 231 45.55 -10.41 15.53
C PRO A 231 44.99 -11.17 14.31
N PRO A 232 45.75 -11.28 13.21
CA PRO A 232 45.28 -11.78 11.92
C PRO A 232 45.15 -13.30 11.91
N ILE A 233 44.06 -13.82 11.34
CA ILE A 233 43.90 -15.24 11.02
C ILE A 233 44.37 -15.47 9.58
N THR A 234 45.41 -16.28 9.46
CA THR A 234 45.98 -16.84 8.24
C THR A 234 44.95 -17.63 7.42
N ALA A 235 44.95 -17.39 6.11
CA ALA A 235 44.17 -18.12 5.12
C ALA A 235 44.61 -19.59 4.97
N PRO A 236 43.68 -20.54 4.76
CA PRO A 236 43.97 -21.76 4.06
C PRO A 236 43.55 -21.67 2.59
N THR A 237 44.52 -21.93 1.72
CA THR A 237 44.36 -22.34 0.32
C THR A 237 43.56 -23.64 0.23
N THR A 238 42.59 -23.73 -0.67
CA THR A 238 42.22 -24.98 -1.36
C THR A 238 41.42 -24.70 -2.64
N THR A 239 42.08 -25.01 -3.76
CA THR A 239 41.59 -25.66 -4.99
C THR A 239 40.16 -25.44 -5.48
N ALA A 240 40.10 -24.84 -6.67
CA ALA A 240 38.95 -24.71 -7.56
C ALA A 240 38.36 -26.07 -8.00
N THR A 241 37.04 -26.12 -8.06
CA THR A 241 36.29 -26.90 -9.05
C THR A 241 35.27 -25.98 -9.70
N ALA A 242 35.40 -25.82 -11.00
CA ALA A 242 34.60 -24.95 -11.84
C ALA A 242 33.14 -25.44 -11.89
N ASN A 243 32.20 -24.53 -11.68
CA ASN A 243 30.87 -24.63 -12.28
C ASN A 243 30.59 -23.29 -12.97
N ASN A 244 30.35 -23.38 -14.28
CA ASN A 244 30.09 -22.26 -15.16
C ASN A 244 28.82 -21.53 -14.74
N THR A 245 28.97 -20.36 -14.13
CA THR A 245 27.91 -19.35 -14.05
C THR A 245 28.37 -18.17 -14.89
N VAL A 246 27.67 -17.95 -16.01
CA VAL A 246 27.90 -16.82 -16.90
C VAL A 246 27.63 -15.54 -16.10
N ASN A 247 28.69 -14.78 -15.87
CA ASN A 247 28.67 -13.45 -15.29
C ASN A 247 28.34 -12.46 -16.42
N PRO A 248 27.18 -11.78 -16.44
CA PRO A 248 26.95 -10.74 -17.43
C PRO A 248 27.77 -9.51 -17.05
N THR A 249 28.60 -9.07 -17.99
CA THR A 249 29.33 -7.81 -17.90
C THR A 249 28.36 -6.62 -17.97
N PRO A 250 28.69 -5.44 -17.40
CA PRO A 250 27.84 -4.23 -17.46
C PRO A 250 27.41 -3.80 -18.89
N ALA A 251 28.10 -4.28 -19.92
CA ALA A 251 27.74 -4.05 -21.33
C ALA A 251 26.50 -4.85 -21.79
N ASP A 252 26.16 -5.96 -21.15
CA ASP A 252 25.08 -6.85 -21.58
C ASP A 252 23.69 -6.38 -21.11
N ILE A 253 23.63 -5.56 -20.06
CA ILE A 253 22.39 -4.93 -19.56
C ILE A 253 22.00 -3.72 -20.40
N ALA A 254 22.97 -3.03 -21.02
CA ALA A 254 22.74 -1.86 -21.86
C ALA A 254 22.08 -2.16 -23.22
N LYS A 255 22.00 -3.44 -23.63
CA LYS A 255 21.49 -3.84 -24.96
C LYS A 255 20.00 -4.20 -24.98
N ALA A 256 19.35 -4.30 -23.82
CA ALA A 256 17.90 -4.50 -23.71
C ALA A 256 17.10 -3.19 -23.67
N ALA A 257 17.77 -2.03 -23.56
CA ALA A 257 17.15 -0.71 -23.57
C ALA A 257 17.08 -0.13 -25.00
N THR A 258 16.30 -0.75 -25.88
CA THR A 258 15.84 -0.09 -27.11
C THR A 258 14.34 0.17 -26.98
N LEU A 259 14.01 1.33 -26.42
CA LEU A 259 12.68 1.92 -26.60
C LEU A 259 12.66 2.57 -27.99
N THR A 260 11.74 2.14 -28.83
CA THR A 260 11.42 2.77 -30.11
C THR A 260 10.97 4.21 -29.87
N ASP A 261 11.76 5.13 -30.41
CA ASP A 261 11.50 6.55 -30.52
C ASP A 261 10.27 6.79 -31.41
N SER A 262 9.21 7.36 -30.84
CA SER A 262 8.14 8.01 -31.59
C SER A 262 8.32 9.51 -31.45
N SER A 263 9.20 10.04 -32.28
CA SER A 263 9.47 11.47 -32.40
C SER A 263 8.22 12.20 -32.92
N ALA A 264 7.56 12.97 -32.06
CA ALA A 264 6.75 14.11 -32.47
C ALA A 264 7.50 15.40 -32.13
N LYS A 265 7.51 16.28 -33.12
CA LYS A 265 8.38 17.44 -33.31
C LYS A 265 8.37 18.42 -32.13
N ASN A 266 9.58 18.81 -31.75
CA ASN A 266 9.96 19.79 -30.73
C ASN A 266 9.36 21.19 -30.98
N THR A 267 8.66 21.74 -29.99
CA THR A 267 8.59 23.18 -29.73
C THR A 267 8.77 23.39 -28.24
N LYS A 268 9.92 23.97 -27.86
CA LYS A 268 10.31 24.40 -26.52
C LYS A 268 9.29 25.43 -25.96
N PRO A 269 8.65 25.18 -24.82
CA PRO A 269 8.34 26.22 -23.86
C PRO A 269 9.35 26.11 -22.72
N GLU A 270 10.16 27.14 -22.58
CA GLU A 270 10.96 27.35 -21.39
C GLU A 270 9.98 27.79 -20.29
N GLU A 271 9.44 26.83 -19.54
CA GLU A 271 8.56 27.12 -18.40
C GLU A 271 9.39 27.80 -17.30
N LYS A 272 8.98 29.03 -16.96
CA LYS A 272 9.62 29.85 -15.93
C LYS A 272 9.38 29.26 -14.54
N PRO A 273 10.25 29.55 -13.55
CA PRO A 273 10.05 29.17 -12.14
C PRO A 273 8.70 29.59 -11.53
N GLU A 274 8.04 30.58 -12.12
CA GLU A 274 6.73 31.09 -11.71
C GLU A 274 5.61 30.04 -11.87
N ASP A 275 5.68 29.13 -12.85
CA ASP A 275 4.69 28.05 -13.04
C ASP A 275 4.85 26.90 -12.01
N MET A 276 6.07 26.65 -11.51
CA MET A 276 6.30 25.64 -10.47
C MET A 276 5.61 26.02 -9.16
N THR A 277 5.70 27.28 -8.74
CA THR A 277 5.14 27.73 -7.45
C THR A 277 3.61 27.63 -7.43
N ALA A 278 2.94 27.91 -8.54
CA ALA A 278 1.48 27.77 -8.66
C ALA A 278 1.04 26.30 -8.73
N ALA A 279 1.82 25.44 -9.39
CA ALA A 279 1.59 23.98 -9.44
C ALA A 279 1.79 23.31 -8.07
N LEU A 280 2.83 23.72 -7.32
CA LEU A 280 3.11 23.21 -5.96
C LEU A 280 2.08 23.67 -4.92
N ASN A 281 1.53 24.88 -5.04
CA ASN A 281 0.64 25.45 -4.02
C ASN A 281 -0.82 24.96 -4.11
N ASN A 282 -1.25 24.42 -5.27
CA ASN A 282 -2.65 24.09 -5.50
C ASN A 282 -2.97 22.59 -5.60
N ASN A 283 -2.00 21.69 -5.41
CA ASN A 283 -2.25 20.24 -5.36
C ASN A 283 -3.02 19.70 -6.60
N LEU A 284 -2.94 20.42 -7.73
CA LEU A 284 -3.75 20.21 -8.94
C LEU A 284 -2.98 19.46 -10.05
N VAL A 285 -1.79 18.96 -9.73
CA VAL A 285 -0.94 18.28 -10.70
C VAL A 285 -1.45 16.86 -10.89
N LYS A 286 -2.12 16.64 -12.03
CA LYS A 286 -2.58 15.32 -12.45
C LYS A 286 -1.40 14.39 -12.69
N SER A 287 -1.44 13.22 -12.07
CA SER A 287 -0.40 12.21 -12.17
C SER A 287 -0.91 10.96 -12.87
N ASN A 288 -0.05 10.26 -13.59
CA ASN A 288 -0.32 8.94 -14.13
C ASN A 288 0.54 7.92 -13.39
N PHE A 289 0.00 6.73 -13.16
CA PHE A 289 0.71 5.61 -12.58
C PHE A 289 0.48 4.36 -13.43
N ALA A 290 1.56 3.71 -13.85
CA ALA A 290 1.51 2.44 -14.56
C ALA A 290 2.46 1.44 -13.91
N MET A 291 2.06 0.17 -13.83
CA MET A 291 2.85 -0.91 -13.25
C MET A 291 2.60 -2.20 -14.02
N ASP A 292 3.66 -2.90 -14.38
CA ASP A 292 3.68 -4.26 -14.93
C ASP A 292 4.77 -5.04 -14.17
N VAL A 293 4.34 -5.98 -13.33
CA VAL A 293 5.20 -6.78 -12.45
C VAL A 293 4.86 -8.25 -12.60
N ASP A 294 5.88 -9.07 -12.76
CA ASP A 294 5.80 -10.53 -12.72
C ASP A 294 6.36 -11.04 -11.38
N TYR A 295 5.59 -11.88 -10.68
CA TYR A 295 6.03 -12.65 -9.53
C TYR A 295 6.04 -14.13 -9.86
N THR A 296 7.22 -14.75 -9.78
CA THR A 296 7.44 -16.14 -10.17
C THR A 296 7.83 -16.98 -8.96
N LEU A 297 7.18 -18.12 -8.81
CA LEU A 297 7.53 -19.17 -7.87
C LEU A 297 8.10 -20.35 -8.67
N VAL A 298 9.36 -20.71 -8.40
CA VAL A 298 9.98 -21.90 -8.99
C VAL A 298 10.16 -22.94 -7.89
N PRO A 299 9.56 -24.14 -8.00
CA PRO A 299 9.74 -25.18 -7.00
C PRO A 299 11.19 -25.62 -6.95
N ASN A 300 11.76 -25.64 -5.74
CA ASN A 300 13.10 -26.12 -5.51
C ASN A 300 13.02 -27.64 -5.45
N GLN A 301 13.55 -28.30 -6.48
CA GLN A 301 13.81 -29.73 -6.43
C GLN A 301 15.05 -29.94 -5.55
N GLY A 302 14.87 -29.86 -4.24
CA GLY A 302 15.89 -30.35 -3.31
C GLY A 302 16.07 -31.84 -3.52
N GLU A 303 17.33 -32.31 -3.56
CA GLU A 303 17.63 -33.73 -3.41
C GLU A 303 16.86 -34.25 -2.20
N GLN A 304 15.91 -35.17 -2.44
CA GLN A 304 15.24 -35.88 -1.37
C GLN A 304 16.32 -36.41 -0.43
N GLN A 305 16.41 -35.89 0.79
CA GLN A 305 17.16 -36.57 1.84
C GLN A 305 16.56 -37.98 1.93
N THR A 306 17.36 -38.98 1.61
CA THR A 306 16.98 -40.39 1.73
C THR A 306 16.50 -40.64 3.15
N GLN A 307 15.20 -40.88 3.25
CA GLN A 307 14.47 -41.17 4.47
C GLN A 307 14.89 -42.54 5.02
N ASN A 308 15.40 -42.57 6.26
CA ASN A 308 15.83 -43.80 6.95
C ASN A 308 14.68 -44.55 7.66
N ASP A 309 13.43 -44.06 7.59
CA ASP A 309 12.27 -44.70 8.25
C ASP A 309 11.07 -44.80 7.29
N PRO A 310 10.74 -46.00 6.77
CA PRO A 310 9.64 -46.20 5.81
C PRO A 310 8.23 -46.03 6.38
N THR A 311 8.06 -45.70 7.67
CA THR A 311 6.74 -45.56 8.31
C THR A 311 6.26 -44.12 8.50
N GLN A 312 7.12 -43.13 8.27
CA GLN A 312 6.77 -41.71 8.42
C GLN A 312 6.67 -41.01 7.06
N ILE A 313 5.47 -40.93 6.47
CA ILE A 313 5.27 -40.05 5.31
C ILE A 313 5.29 -38.61 5.84
N GLN A 314 6.48 -38.00 5.87
CA GLN A 314 6.62 -36.58 6.14
C GLN A 314 6.70 -35.88 4.77
N GLU A 315 5.55 -35.40 4.28
CA GLU A 315 5.54 -34.48 3.15
C GLU A 315 6.30 -33.23 3.57
N SER A 316 7.57 -33.14 3.14
CA SER A 316 8.33 -31.91 3.30
C SER A 316 7.66 -30.84 2.44
N PRO A 317 7.30 -29.67 3.00
CA PRO A 317 6.64 -28.64 2.21
C PRO A 317 7.54 -28.26 1.04
N VAL A 318 6.99 -28.27 -0.17
CA VAL A 318 7.70 -27.86 -1.39
C VAL A 318 8.21 -26.43 -1.17
N GLN A 319 9.52 -26.27 -1.17
CA GLN A 319 10.13 -24.96 -1.04
C GLN A 319 10.18 -24.30 -2.41
N TYR A 320 9.95 -22.99 -2.47
CA TYR A 320 9.97 -22.23 -3.71
C TYR A 320 11.06 -21.15 -3.65
N SER A 321 11.83 -21.01 -4.71
CA SER A 321 12.56 -19.76 -4.99
C SER A 321 11.58 -18.73 -5.57
N ARG A 322 11.79 -17.47 -5.23
CA ARG A 322 10.85 -16.38 -5.54
C ARG A 322 11.58 -15.33 -6.37
N ALA A 323 11.00 -14.93 -7.49
CA ALA A 323 11.51 -13.86 -8.32
C ALA A 323 10.45 -12.78 -8.51
N ILE A 324 10.83 -11.52 -8.35
CA ILE A 324 10.01 -10.34 -8.66
C ILE A 324 10.71 -9.62 -9.81
N LYS A 325 10.05 -9.58 -10.97
CA LYS A 325 10.51 -8.82 -12.13
C LYS A 325 9.60 -7.63 -12.35
N VAL A 326 10.17 -6.44 -12.27
CA VAL A 326 9.51 -5.18 -12.62
C VAL A 326 9.77 -4.92 -14.10
N ASN A 327 8.79 -5.24 -14.95
CA ASN A 327 8.90 -5.00 -16.38
C ASN A 327 8.83 -3.48 -16.65
N SER A 328 7.91 -2.79 -15.99
CA SER A 328 7.79 -1.34 -16.01
C SER A 328 6.99 -0.87 -14.80
N LEU A 329 7.54 0.06 -14.02
CA LEU A 329 6.78 0.86 -13.07
C LEU A 329 7.05 2.33 -13.40
N GLU A 330 6.00 3.08 -13.66
CA GLU A 330 6.07 4.48 -14.08
C GLU A 330 5.14 5.33 -13.22
N PHE A 331 5.67 6.44 -12.70
CA PHE A 331 4.89 7.52 -12.14
C PHE A 331 5.27 8.81 -12.88
N SER A 332 4.30 9.50 -13.46
CA SER A 332 4.58 10.66 -14.29
C SER A 332 3.58 11.77 -14.07
N ASN A 333 4.03 13.01 -14.13
CA ASN A 333 3.18 14.19 -14.19
C ASN A 333 3.87 15.25 -15.08
N PRO A 334 3.27 16.44 -15.31
CA PRO A 334 3.91 17.48 -16.10
C PRO A 334 5.30 17.92 -15.59
N LEU A 335 5.56 17.80 -14.29
CA LEU A 335 6.77 18.27 -13.63
C LEU A 335 7.93 17.28 -13.72
N TYR A 336 7.67 15.99 -13.61
CA TYR A 336 8.69 14.94 -13.60
C TYR A 336 8.12 13.56 -14.00
N LYS A 337 9.02 12.65 -14.37
CA LYS A 337 8.69 11.24 -14.63
C LYS A 337 9.69 10.32 -13.95
N ILE A 338 9.18 9.34 -13.22
CA ILE A 338 9.94 8.30 -12.52
C ILE A 338 9.63 6.97 -13.22
N SER A 339 10.66 6.23 -13.59
CA SER A 339 10.54 4.90 -14.20
C SER A 339 11.46 3.92 -13.49
N ILE A 340 10.95 2.73 -13.20
CA ILE A 340 11.64 1.66 -12.49
C ILE A 340 11.50 0.37 -13.30
N ASN A 341 12.61 -0.33 -13.53
CA ASN A 341 12.64 -1.63 -14.18
C ASN A 341 13.78 -2.49 -13.61
N GLY A 342 13.59 -3.80 -13.56
CA GLY A 342 14.63 -4.73 -13.10
C GLY A 342 14.07 -5.98 -12.44
N GLU A 343 14.90 -6.68 -11.68
CA GLU A 343 14.56 -7.97 -11.11
C GLU A 343 15.25 -8.19 -9.76
N PHE A 344 14.50 -8.75 -8.82
CA PHE A 344 14.99 -9.25 -7.54
C PHE A 344 14.61 -10.71 -7.35
N ASN A 345 15.57 -11.48 -6.84
CA ASN A 345 15.45 -12.90 -6.53
C ASN A 345 15.63 -13.11 -5.01
N LEU A 346 14.71 -13.83 -4.39
CA LEU A 346 14.86 -14.34 -3.04
C LEU A 346 15.44 -15.75 -3.13
N LEU A 347 16.72 -15.85 -2.75
CA LEU A 347 17.46 -17.11 -2.65
C LEU A 347 17.21 -17.74 -1.28
N GLN A 348 17.26 -19.07 -1.19
CA GLN A 348 16.89 -19.77 0.06
C GLN A 348 17.82 -19.48 1.24
N ASP A 349 19.08 -19.18 0.95
CA ASP A 349 20.13 -18.97 1.94
C ASP A 349 20.48 -17.49 2.14
N ASP A 350 19.60 -16.60 1.68
CA ASP A 350 19.69 -15.15 1.92
C ASP A 350 18.34 -14.65 2.46
N SER A 351 18.39 -13.84 3.53
CA SER A 351 17.19 -13.27 4.14
C SER A 351 16.65 -12.07 3.39
N LEU A 352 17.42 -11.52 2.45
CA LEU A 352 17.08 -10.33 1.67
C LEU A 352 17.10 -10.63 0.17
N PRO A 353 16.31 -9.89 -0.63
CA PRO A 353 16.35 -10.00 -2.08
C PRO A 353 17.73 -9.64 -2.63
N SER A 354 18.18 -10.38 -3.64
CA SER A 354 19.38 -10.10 -4.43
C SER A 354 18.98 -9.83 -5.88
N GLY A 355 19.61 -8.88 -6.54
CA GLY A 355 19.26 -8.48 -7.90
C GLY A 355 19.58 -7.02 -8.18
N ALA A 356 19.03 -6.51 -9.28
CA ALA A 356 19.27 -5.15 -9.72
C ALA A 356 18.00 -4.52 -10.29
N VAL A 357 17.80 -3.26 -9.94
CA VAL A 357 16.72 -2.40 -10.43
C VAL A 357 17.31 -1.06 -10.83
N THR A 358 16.95 -0.60 -12.02
CA THR A 358 17.28 0.73 -12.51
C THR A 358 16.11 1.67 -12.23
N LEU A 359 16.40 2.78 -11.58
CA LEU A 359 15.51 3.91 -11.38
C LEU A 359 15.97 5.06 -12.30
N LYS A 360 15.12 5.45 -13.24
CA LYS A 360 15.31 6.61 -14.10
C LYS A 360 14.38 7.74 -13.68
N ILE A 361 14.89 8.95 -13.60
CA ILE A 361 14.13 10.15 -13.28
C ILE A 361 14.38 11.18 -14.39
N GLU A 362 13.30 11.59 -15.05
CA GLU A 362 13.30 12.71 -16.00
C GLU A 362 12.84 13.97 -15.29
N LYS A 363 13.55 15.07 -15.53
CA LYS A 363 13.40 16.34 -14.81
C LYS A 363 13.69 16.20 -13.30
N VAL A 364 14.83 15.60 -12.96
CA VAL A 364 15.21 15.30 -11.56
C VAL A 364 15.23 16.55 -10.69
N SER A 365 15.63 17.69 -11.23
CA SER A 365 15.67 18.96 -10.49
C SER A 365 14.27 19.37 -10.03
N ASN A 366 13.25 19.18 -10.88
CA ASN A 366 11.86 19.46 -10.52
C ASN A 366 11.34 18.51 -9.44
N LEU A 367 11.67 17.22 -9.52
CA LEU A 367 11.31 16.25 -8.49
C LEU A 367 11.95 16.60 -7.14
N VAL A 368 13.25 16.90 -7.13
CA VAL A 368 13.98 17.28 -5.91
C VAL A 368 13.38 18.53 -5.30
N ASN A 369 13.13 19.56 -6.11
CA ASN A 369 12.49 20.80 -5.63
C ASN A 369 11.09 20.54 -5.06
N HIS A 370 10.30 19.68 -5.71
CA HIS A 370 8.97 19.29 -5.26
C HIS A 370 9.00 18.57 -3.91
N ILE A 371 9.89 17.57 -3.76
CA ILE A 371 10.07 16.85 -2.50
C ILE A 371 10.58 17.79 -1.40
N THR A 372 11.60 18.61 -1.69
CA THR A 372 12.18 19.56 -0.72
C THR A 372 11.14 20.56 -0.23
N ALA A 373 10.34 21.14 -1.14
CA ALA A 373 9.26 22.04 -0.77
C ALA A 373 8.21 21.34 0.10
N GLY A 374 7.80 20.13 -0.27
CA GLY A 374 6.84 19.33 0.49
C GLY A 374 7.33 18.94 1.88
N LEU A 375 8.60 18.54 2.02
CA LEU A 375 9.22 18.23 3.30
C LEU A 375 9.34 19.48 4.18
N ASN A 376 9.72 20.63 3.62
CA ASN A 376 9.75 21.89 4.37
C ASN A 376 8.35 22.28 4.87
N GLN A 377 7.30 22.10 4.05
CA GLN A 377 5.92 22.30 4.50
C GLN A 377 5.55 21.36 5.66
N ILE A 378 5.96 20.08 5.62
CA ILE A 378 5.75 19.14 6.74
C ILE A 378 6.48 19.63 8.00
N ALA A 379 7.72 20.10 7.87
CA ALA A 379 8.49 20.62 9.01
C ALA A 379 7.85 21.88 9.61
N ASP A 380 7.27 22.75 8.77
CA ASP A 380 6.64 24.00 9.18
C ASP A 380 5.19 23.82 9.67
N GLN A 381 4.55 22.68 9.36
CA GLN A 381 3.28 22.28 9.96
C GLN A 381 3.49 21.95 11.45
N LYS A 382 3.48 23.00 12.27
CA LYS A 382 3.28 22.91 13.72
C LYS A 382 2.01 22.10 13.95
N LYS A 383 2.10 20.94 14.59
CA LYS A 383 0.92 20.19 15.07
C LYS A 383 0.02 21.14 15.86
N ILE A 384 -1.04 21.66 15.24
CA ILE A 384 -2.26 22.05 15.94
C ILE A 384 -2.91 20.71 16.30
N GLY A 385 -2.42 20.12 17.39
CA GLY A 385 -2.73 18.73 17.74
C GLY A 385 -2.26 18.36 19.14
N THR A 386 -2.09 19.34 20.03
CA THR A 386 -2.41 19.11 21.44
C THR A 386 -3.89 19.40 21.58
N VAL A 387 -4.70 18.34 21.58
CA VAL A 387 -6.03 18.38 22.18
C VAL A 387 -5.83 19.01 23.56
N ALA A 388 -6.43 20.17 23.78
CA ALA A 388 -6.51 20.74 25.10
C ALA A 388 -7.03 19.63 26.01
N ALA A 389 -6.25 19.27 27.03
CA ALA A 389 -6.78 18.46 28.11
C ALA A 389 -8.02 19.18 28.62
N VAL A 390 -9.20 18.62 28.33
CA VAL A 390 -10.45 19.06 28.94
C VAL A 390 -10.20 18.99 30.44
N LYS A 391 -10.06 20.16 31.07
CA LYS A 391 -10.07 20.24 32.52
C LYS A 391 -11.43 19.71 32.96
N ALA A 392 -11.45 18.88 34.00
CA ALA A 392 -12.66 18.33 34.61
C ALA A 392 -13.62 19.39 35.22
N ALA A 393 -13.50 20.66 34.83
CA ALA A 393 -14.38 21.76 35.18
C ALA A 393 -15.41 22.08 34.08
N ASP A 394 -15.24 21.59 32.84
CA ASP A 394 -16.16 21.91 31.73
C ASP A 394 -17.39 20.97 31.65
N LEU A 395 -17.56 20.06 32.62
CA LEU A 395 -18.72 19.17 32.76
C LEU A 395 -19.79 19.70 33.74
N ASN A 396 -19.91 21.01 33.90
CA ASN A 396 -21.04 21.60 34.63
C ASN A 396 -21.39 22.99 34.10
N SER A 397 -22.30 23.05 33.12
CA SER A 397 -23.09 24.25 32.80
C SER A 397 -24.33 23.87 32.00
N SER A 398 -25.43 23.72 32.75
CA SER A 398 -26.83 24.00 32.41
C SER A 398 -27.29 23.96 30.95
N ASN A 399 -27.97 22.86 30.67
CA ASN A 399 -29.23 22.73 29.94
C ASN A 399 -30.06 24.03 29.76
N THR A 400 -30.24 24.47 28.52
CA THR A 400 -31.40 25.26 28.07
C THR A 400 -31.92 24.67 26.76
N ALA A 401 -33.09 24.04 26.84
CA ALA A 401 -33.79 23.41 25.73
C ALA A 401 -34.56 24.45 24.88
N PRO A 402 -34.81 24.16 23.58
CA PRO A 402 -35.97 24.67 22.87
C PRO A 402 -37.10 23.63 22.81
N THR A 403 -38.28 24.20 22.70
CA THR A 403 -39.65 23.72 22.87
C THR A 403 -40.23 22.80 21.78
N THR A 404 -41.41 22.24 22.12
CA THR A 404 -42.52 21.71 21.28
C THR A 404 -42.46 20.21 20.97
N THR A 405 -43.50 19.36 21.07
CA THR A 405 -44.95 19.50 21.36
C THR A 405 -45.47 18.15 21.91
N ALA A 406 -46.58 18.20 22.65
CA ALA A 406 -47.19 17.13 23.45
C ALA A 406 -47.83 15.96 22.67
N THR A 407 -47.89 14.77 23.29
CA THR A 407 -49.16 14.08 23.56
C THR A 407 -49.05 13.11 24.75
N THR A 408 -50.15 13.05 25.49
CA THR A 408 -50.43 12.52 26.82
C THR A 408 -50.48 10.99 26.94
N ASN A 409 -50.05 10.44 28.08
CA ASN A 409 -50.95 9.72 29.00
C ASN A 409 -50.30 9.37 30.36
N THR A 410 -51.16 9.31 31.36
CA THR A 410 -50.94 9.57 32.78
C THR A 410 -51.02 8.28 33.62
N VAL A 411 -50.62 8.38 34.91
CA VAL A 411 -50.97 7.54 36.09
C VAL A 411 -49.97 6.40 36.40
N ALA A 412 -49.38 6.19 37.59
CA ALA A 412 -49.62 6.68 38.96
C ALA A 412 -48.35 6.65 39.86
N THR A 413 -48.30 7.66 40.74
CA THR A 413 -47.83 7.79 42.14
C THR A 413 -47.23 6.63 42.94
N ASN A 414 -46.13 6.95 43.65
CA ASN A 414 -45.94 6.91 45.14
C ASN A 414 -44.50 7.44 45.42
N VAL A 415 -44.21 8.61 46.00
CA VAL A 415 -44.46 9.24 47.32
C VAL A 415 -43.73 8.58 48.52
N ALA A 416 -42.90 9.44 49.14
CA ALA A 416 -42.34 9.50 50.50
C ALA A 416 -40.97 8.81 50.78
N THR A 417 -39.83 9.55 50.88
CA THR A 417 -39.25 10.38 51.98
C THR A 417 -38.69 9.60 53.19
N PRO A 418 -37.79 10.15 54.07
CA PRO A 418 -36.75 11.20 53.90
C PRO A 418 -35.44 10.98 54.73
N SER A 419 -34.55 12.00 54.68
CA SER A 419 -33.61 12.44 55.74
C SER A 419 -32.22 11.79 55.75
N ALA A 420 -31.09 12.45 56.03
CA ALA A 420 -30.86 13.70 56.75
C ALA A 420 -29.39 14.20 56.61
N THR A 421 -29.20 15.54 56.61
CA THR A 421 -28.17 16.37 57.31
C THR A 421 -26.64 16.12 57.08
N THR A 422 -25.69 17.06 57.08
CA THR A 422 -25.49 18.36 57.79
C THR A 422 -24.39 19.23 57.11
N ASN A 423 -24.59 20.56 57.17
CA ASN A 423 -23.69 21.73 57.28
C ASN A 423 -22.17 21.54 57.49
N ASN A 424 -21.32 22.41 56.90
CA ASN A 424 -20.78 23.61 57.60
C ASN A 424 -19.83 24.53 56.75
N SER A 425 -19.89 25.79 57.14
CA SER A 425 -19.25 27.08 56.78
C SER A 425 -17.71 27.22 56.67
N ALA A 426 -17.25 28.04 55.68
CA ALA A 426 -16.33 29.23 55.67
C ALA A 426 -15.10 29.39 56.64
N PRO A 427 -14.17 30.39 56.49
CA PRO A 427 -13.59 31.10 55.33
C PRO A 427 -12.03 31.34 55.41
N ASP A 428 -11.47 32.08 54.41
CA ASP A 428 -10.50 33.20 54.55
C ASP A 428 -9.03 33.11 54.02
N ALA A 429 -8.60 34.28 53.48
CA ALA A 429 -7.28 34.93 53.45
C ALA A 429 -6.16 34.65 52.40
N SER A 430 -5.94 35.67 51.55
CA SER A 430 -4.69 36.49 51.44
C SER A 430 -3.39 35.93 50.80
N ALA A 431 -2.93 36.53 49.67
CA ALA A 431 -1.74 37.43 49.60
C ALA A 431 -0.97 37.43 48.26
N ALA A 432 -0.52 38.65 47.90
CA ALA A 432 0.72 39.03 47.21
C ALA A 432 0.88 38.86 45.68
N SER A 433 0.73 40.02 45.02
CA SER A 433 1.18 40.36 43.66
C SER A 433 2.64 40.82 43.69
N ALA A 434 3.49 40.25 42.82
CA ALA A 434 4.77 40.84 42.42
C ALA A 434 4.89 40.79 40.90
N ALA A 435 5.08 41.97 40.30
CA ALA A 435 5.28 42.17 38.88
C ALA A 435 6.71 41.79 38.45
N ILE A 436 6.84 41.13 37.30
CA ILE A 436 8.06 41.10 36.49
C ILE A 436 7.65 41.21 35.02
N THR A 437 8.22 42.17 34.31
CA THR A 437 8.33 42.23 32.83
C THR A 437 9.78 42.58 32.51
N PRO A 438 10.28 42.45 31.26
CA PRO A 438 10.07 41.41 30.25
C PRO A 438 11.42 40.97 29.63
N SER A 439 11.71 39.69 29.38
CA SER A 439 12.74 39.30 28.37
C SER A 439 12.80 37.79 28.18
N ALA A 440 12.52 37.35 26.96
CA ALA A 440 13.27 36.35 26.19
C ALA A 440 12.33 35.81 25.11
N ALA A 441 12.77 35.93 23.86
CA ALA A 441 12.15 35.26 22.73
C ALA A 441 11.89 33.80 23.08
N VAL A 442 10.65 33.35 22.90
CA VAL A 442 10.29 31.94 23.01
C VAL A 442 11.09 31.21 21.94
N ALA A 443 12.18 30.55 22.35
CA ALA A 443 12.82 29.55 21.53
C ALA A 443 11.75 28.53 21.16
N VAL A 444 11.42 28.46 19.88
CA VAL A 444 10.57 27.40 19.34
C VAL A 444 11.36 26.12 19.57
N ASN A 445 10.97 25.32 20.56
CA ASN A 445 11.44 23.95 20.72
C ASN A 445 10.97 23.19 19.48
N GLU A 446 11.82 23.12 18.46
CA GLU A 446 11.56 22.30 17.27
C GLU A 446 11.53 20.84 17.70
N ASP A 447 10.49 20.13 17.28
CA ASP A 447 10.41 18.68 17.46
C ASP A 447 11.60 18.04 16.75
N SER A 448 12.23 17.02 17.34
CA SER A 448 13.35 16.29 16.73
C SER A 448 12.99 15.79 15.33
N TYR A 449 11.72 15.43 15.11
CA TYR A 449 11.23 15.11 13.78
C TYR A 449 11.32 16.27 12.78
N GLN A 450 10.98 17.49 13.18
CA GLN A 450 11.08 18.67 12.30
C GLN A 450 12.53 18.97 11.94
N ILE A 451 13.45 18.84 12.91
CA ILE A 451 14.90 18.98 12.67
C ILE A 451 15.38 17.94 11.67
N PHE A 452 14.96 16.67 11.83
CA PHE A 452 15.27 15.60 10.88
C PHE A 452 14.78 15.93 9.47
N VAL A 453 13.51 16.29 9.31
CA VAL A 453 12.90 16.55 7.99
C VAL A 453 13.61 17.71 7.28
N ARG A 454 13.96 18.78 8.00
CA ARG A 454 14.70 19.92 7.42
C ARG A 454 16.11 19.56 6.98
N LYS A 455 16.83 18.77 7.77
CA LYS A 455 18.16 18.28 7.39
C LYS A 455 18.10 17.38 6.17
N PHE A 456 17.13 16.47 6.15
CA PHE A 456 16.90 15.60 5.01
C PHE A 456 16.60 16.42 3.74
N ALA A 457 15.70 17.39 3.83
CA ALA A 457 15.35 18.27 2.71
C ALA A 457 16.57 19.08 2.21
N ALA A 458 17.40 19.61 3.11
CA ALA A 458 18.59 20.37 2.77
C ALA A 458 19.70 19.51 2.11
N GLY A 459 19.83 18.25 2.52
CA GLY A 459 20.80 17.30 1.95
C GLY A 459 20.38 16.66 0.64
N LEU A 460 19.09 16.74 0.26
CA LEU A 460 18.54 15.95 -0.85
C LEU A 460 19.18 16.30 -2.20
N ASP A 461 19.21 17.57 -2.59
CA ASP A 461 19.78 18.02 -3.88
C ASP A 461 21.26 17.65 -4.06
N PRO A 462 22.19 17.99 -3.12
CA PRO A 462 23.59 17.66 -3.30
C PRO A 462 23.83 16.14 -3.33
N VAL A 463 23.13 15.36 -2.51
CA VAL A 463 23.26 13.90 -2.50
C VAL A 463 22.76 13.31 -3.82
N VAL A 464 21.59 13.72 -4.31
CA VAL A 464 21.02 13.23 -5.57
C VAL A 464 21.96 13.50 -6.74
N LYS A 465 22.53 14.72 -6.83
CA LYS A 465 23.50 15.09 -7.87
C LYS A 465 24.78 14.29 -7.80
N GLU A 466 25.33 14.10 -6.61
CA GLU A 466 26.56 13.33 -6.42
C GLU A 466 26.38 11.87 -6.82
N ILE A 467 25.28 11.24 -6.36
CA ILE A 467 25.03 9.82 -6.63
C ILE A 467 24.65 9.61 -8.10
N SER A 468 23.85 10.48 -8.70
CA SER A 468 23.49 10.34 -10.12
C SER A 468 24.68 10.54 -11.05
N ALA A 469 25.62 11.44 -10.73
CA ALA A 469 26.82 11.70 -11.52
C ALA A 469 27.77 10.49 -11.62
N LYS A 470 27.66 9.51 -10.71
CA LYS A 470 28.41 8.25 -10.80
C LYS A 470 27.88 7.31 -11.89
N ASN A 471 26.69 7.55 -12.43
CA ASN A 471 26.15 6.80 -13.55
C ASN A 471 26.39 7.53 -14.88
N PRO A 472 27.07 6.92 -15.86
CA PRO A 472 27.35 7.57 -17.15
C PRO A 472 26.10 7.82 -18.01
N LEU A 473 24.97 7.19 -17.68
CA LEU A 473 23.68 7.43 -18.33
C LEU A 473 22.95 8.66 -17.76
N SER A 474 23.38 9.18 -16.60
CA SER A 474 22.88 10.44 -16.08
C SER A 474 23.43 11.60 -16.92
N LYS A 475 22.53 12.40 -17.49
CA LYS A 475 22.87 13.55 -18.35
C LYS A 475 21.85 14.66 -18.14
N ASP A 476 22.35 15.89 -18.03
CA ASP A 476 21.54 17.08 -17.85
C ASP A 476 20.54 16.90 -16.67
N ASP A 477 19.25 16.99 -16.95
CA ASP A 477 18.17 16.85 -15.96
C ASP A 477 17.58 15.42 -15.90
N ASN A 478 18.24 14.45 -16.54
CA ASN A 478 17.91 13.03 -16.47
C ASN A 478 18.90 12.31 -15.56
N SER A 479 18.41 11.69 -14.49
CA SER A 479 19.22 10.90 -13.56
C SER A 479 18.90 9.42 -13.65
N VAL A 480 19.94 8.59 -13.62
CA VAL A 480 19.84 7.13 -13.58
C VAL A 480 20.52 6.62 -12.31
N PHE A 481 19.79 5.77 -11.58
CA PHE A 481 20.24 5.13 -10.35
C PHE A 481 20.12 3.62 -10.52
N ASP A 482 21.25 2.94 -10.61
CA ASP A 482 21.32 1.48 -10.60
C ASP A 482 21.42 1.02 -9.15
N ILE A 483 20.32 0.45 -8.66
CA ILE A 483 20.18 -0.10 -7.32
C ILE A 483 20.44 -1.60 -7.42
N ARG A 484 21.51 -2.08 -6.82
CA ARG A 484 21.83 -3.51 -6.82
C ARG A 484 22.13 -4.01 -5.42
N ARG A 485 21.79 -5.28 -5.21
CA ARG A 485 22.25 -6.04 -4.06
C ARG A 485 22.74 -7.38 -4.54
N GLU A 486 23.99 -7.66 -4.27
CA GLU A 486 24.54 -9.01 -4.39
C GLU A 486 24.32 -9.75 -3.07
N LYS A 487 24.30 -11.07 -3.14
CA LYS A 487 24.09 -11.92 -1.97
C LYS A 487 25.12 -11.62 -0.89
N ASN A 488 24.64 -11.43 0.34
CA ASN A 488 25.44 -11.04 1.51
C ASN A 488 26.15 -9.68 1.42
N ILE A 489 25.86 -8.86 0.39
CA ILE A 489 26.37 -7.50 0.27
C ILE A 489 25.26 -6.53 0.67
N GLU A 490 25.65 -5.34 1.13
CA GLU A 490 24.71 -4.24 1.33
C GLU A 490 24.18 -3.71 -0.01
N PHE A 491 23.08 -2.96 0.04
CA PHE A 491 22.55 -2.29 -1.15
C PHE A 491 23.54 -1.22 -1.63
N LEU A 492 23.78 -1.21 -2.94
CA LEU A 492 24.57 -0.22 -3.64
C LEU A 492 23.66 0.57 -4.58
N ILE A 493 23.86 1.88 -4.65
CA ILE A 493 23.22 2.78 -5.62
C ILE A 493 24.35 3.47 -6.40
N ASN A 494 24.45 3.21 -7.70
CA ASN A 494 25.56 3.68 -8.55
C ASN A 494 26.93 3.45 -7.86
N GLU A 495 27.17 2.21 -7.42
CA GLU A 495 28.39 1.78 -6.72
C GLU A 495 28.64 2.43 -5.34
N THR A 496 27.67 3.16 -4.80
CA THR A 496 27.77 3.78 -3.47
C THR A 496 26.90 3.04 -2.48
N SER A 497 27.46 2.68 -1.32
CA SER A 497 26.67 1.99 -0.29
C SER A 497 25.53 2.87 0.24
N VAL A 498 24.39 2.26 0.55
CA VAL A 498 23.28 2.96 1.21
C VAL A 498 23.75 3.58 2.54
N ARG A 499 24.69 2.95 3.26
CA ARG A 499 25.27 3.52 4.47
C ARG A 499 26.01 4.83 4.21
N GLU A 500 26.84 4.89 3.17
CA GLU A 500 27.54 6.13 2.79
C GLU A 500 26.55 7.22 2.36
N ILE A 501 25.50 6.86 1.60
CA ILE A 501 24.46 7.80 1.17
C ILE A 501 23.71 8.37 2.38
N LEU A 502 23.25 7.50 3.29
CA LEU A 502 22.53 7.92 4.49
C LEU A 502 23.40 8.75 5.44
N GLY A 503 24.71 8.50 5.49
CA GLY A 503 25.65 9.29 6.30
C GLY A 503 25.86 10.74 5.82
N LYS A 504 25.27 11.13 4.68
CA LYS A 504 25.33 12.51 4.15
C LYS A 504 24.16 13.39 4.61
N PHE A 505 23.18 12.82 5.30
CA PHE A 505 22.07 13.51 5.96
C PHE A 505 22.31 13.61 7.46
#